data_AF-A0A8H7U2X8-F1
#
_entry.id   AF-A0A8H7U2X8-F1
#
_cell.length_a   1.000
_cell.length_b   1.000
_cell.length_c   1.000
_cell.angle_alpha   90.00
_cell.angle_beta   90.00
_cell.angle_gamma   90.00
#
_symmetry.space_group_name_H-M   'P 1'
#
loop_
_entity.id
_entity.type
_entity.pdbx_description
1 polymer ?
#
loop_
_entity_poly.entity_id
_entity_poly.type
_entity_poly.pdbx_seq_one_letter_code
_entity_poly.pdbx_strand_id
1 'polypeptide(L)'
;MLPRLFDSIGFPWAVRVMAFLNLGLQLLAIPLVKERLPRHGGLPLVDFDALRDVTFLLHFASGFLASFGKSLTLYTPTWYMEPFALTIGLGSNLSFYTIAVLNAAGFAGRLVTGYAADKVTATARGLHVPLA
;
A
#
# COMPACT_ATOMS: atom_id res chain seq x y z
N MET A 1 12.53 -13.84 -11.04
CA MET A 1 13.48 -12.94 -11.72
C MET A 1 14.61 -12.46 -10.82
N LEU A 2 14.36 -12.04 -9.57
CA LEU A 2 15.42 -11.67 -8.62
C LEU A 2 16.50 -12.75 -8.35
N PRO A 3 16.16 -14.05 -8.19
CA PRO A 3 17.17 -15.08 -7.93
C PRO A 3 18.19 -15.21 -9.06
N ARG A 4 17.71 -15.16 -10.31
CA ARG A 4 18.57 -15.19 -11.51
C ARG A 4 19.43 -13.94 -11.62
N LEU A 5 18.93 -12.81 -11.15
CA LEU A 5 19.66 -11.56 -11.15
C LEU A 5 20.81 -11.62 -10.13
N PHE A 6 20.55 -12.11 -8.91
CA PHE A 6 21.59 -12.32 -7.91
C PHE A 6 22.68 -13.31 -8.35
N ASP A 7 22.31 -14.39 -9.04
CA ASP A 7 23.27 -15.36 -9.60
C ASP A 7 24.15 -14.74 -10.69
N SER A 8 23.61 -13.81 -11.49
CA SER A 8 24.32 -13.27 -12.66
C SER A 8 25.30 -12.13 -12.34
N ILE A 9 24.93 -11.22 -11.43
CA ILE A 9 25.67 -9.96 -11.17
C ILE A 9 26.09 -9.79 -9.71
N GLY A 10 25.71 -10.74 -8.84
CA GLY A 10 26.00 -10.71 -7.42
C GLY A 10 25.07 -9.77 -6.64
N PHE A 11 24.88 -10.09 -5.36
CA PHE A 11 24.02 -9.33 -4.45
C PHE A 11 24.37 -7.83 -4.36
N PRO A 12 25.66 -7.41 -4.21
CA PRO A 12 26.00 -6.00 -4.06
C PRO A 12 25.66 -5.15 -5.29
N TRP A 13 25.88 -5.68 -6.50
CA TRP A 13 25.61 -4.94 -7.73
C TRP A 13 24.11 -4.89 -8.03
N ALA A 14 23.36 -5.95 -7.73
CA ALA A 14 21.90 -5.96 -7.83
C ALA A 14 21.25 -4.87 -6.96
N VAL A 15 21.71 -4.66 -5.73
CA VAL A 15 21.21 -3.59 -4.85
C VAL A 15 21.49 -2.21 -5.44
N ARG A 16 22.68 -2.00 -6.04
CA ARG A 16 23.04 -0.72 -6.67
C ARG A 16 22.16 -0.41 -7.87
N VAL A 17 21.88 -1.38 -8.73
CA VAL A 17 20.96 -1.21 -9.88
C VAL A 17 19.57 -0.78 -9.41
N MET A 18 19.04 -1.43 -8.36
CA MET A 18 17.75 -1.05 -7.79
C MET A 18 17.77 0.38 -7.23
N ALA A 19 18.88 0.80 -6.60
CA ALA A 19 19.05 2.16 -6.11
C ALA A 19 19.07 3.18 -7.26
N PHE A 20 19.81 2.92 -8.34
CA PHE A 20 19.84 3.80 -9.52
C PHE A 20 18.47 3.90 -10.20
N LEU A 21 17.72 2.79 -10.27
CA LEU A 21 16.37 2.77 -10.83
C LEU A 21 15.40 3.63 -10.01
N ASN A 22 15.41 3.50 -8.69
CA ASN A 22 14.59 4.33 -7.80
C ASN A 22 14.99 5.81 -7.90
N LEU A 23 16.29 6.11 -7.94
CA LEU A 23 16.78 7.48 -8.08
C LEU A 23 16.33 8.11 -9.40
N GLY A 24 16.46 7.38 -10.51
CA GLY A 24 16.01 7.84 -11.83
C GLY A 24 14.51 8.14 -11.84
N LEU A 25 13.69 7.25 -11.28
CA LEU A 25 12.25 7.44 -11.21
C LEU A 25 11.86 8.63 -10.31
N GLN A 26 12.55 8.82 -9.20
CA GLN A 26 12.33 9.96 -8.30
C GLN A 26 12.72 11.29 -8.95
N LEU A 27 13.85 11.32 -9.67
CA LEU A 27 14.28 12.50 -10.42
C LEU A 27 13.28 12.90 -11.51
N LEU A 28 12.61 11.93 -12.14
CA LEU A 28 11.52 12.19 -13.09
C LEU A 28 10.23 12.66 -12.39
N ALA A 29 9.96 12.19 -11.17
CA ALA A 29 8.78 12.60 -10.40
C ALA A 29 8.86 14.07 -9.95
N ILE A 30 10.04 14.56 -9.56
CA ILE A 30 10.24 15.95 -9.08
C ILE A 30 9.65 17.01 -10.04
N PRO A 31 9.97 17.04 -11.35
CA PRO A 31 9.40 18.02 -12.27
C PRO A 31 7.95 17.70 -12.68
N LEU A 32 7.50 16.45 -12.54
CA LEU A 32 6.18 16.02 -13.00
C LEU A 32 5.08 16.29 -11.96
N VAL A 33 5.44 16.34 -10.67
CA VAL A 33 4.52 16.64 -9.58
C VAL A 33 4.25 18.14 -9.56
N LYS A 34 3.04 18.51 -10.01
CA LYS A 34 2.51 19.87 -9.87
C LYS A 34 1.62 19.95 -8.64
N GLU A 35 1.84 20.95 -7.79
CA GLU A 35 1.01 21.21 -6.62
C GLU A 35 -0.43 21.55 -7.07
N ARG A 36 -1.41 20.74 -6.64
CA ARG A 36 -2.81 20.87 -7.05
C ARG A 36 -3.64 21.77 -6.13
N LEU A 37 -3.22 21.96 -4.88
CA LEU A 37 -3.97 22.74 -3.89
C LEU A 37 -3.29 24.10 -3.65
N PRO A 38 -4.06 25.21 -3.58
CA PRO A 38 -3.52 26.49 -3.13
C PRO A 38 -3.04 26.35 -1.69
N ARG A 39 -1.83 26.86 -1.41
CA ARG A 39 -1.27 26.96 -0.06
C ARG A 39 -2.23 27.75 0.82
N HIS A 40 -2.97 27.06 1.69
CA HIS A 40 -3.74 27.70 2.75
C HIS A 40 -2.74 28.22 3.78
N GLY A 41 -2.28 29.45 3.61
CA GLY A 41 -1.46 30.12 4.60
C GLY A 41 -2.26 30.33 5.89
N GLY A 42 -1.77 29.82 7.01
CA GLY A 42 -2.27 30.17 8.34
C GLY A 42 -2.87 29.06 9.18
N LEU A 43 -2.93 27.82 8.70
CA LEU A 43 -3.33 26.70 9.57
C LEU A 43 -2.16 26.27 10.46
N PRO A 44 -2.37 26.07 11.78
CA PRO A 44 -1.36 25.51 12.66
C PRO A 44 -0.98 24.10 12.17
N LEU A 45 0.32 23.78 12.18
CA LEU A 45 0.86 22.47 11.79
C LEU A 45 0.26 21.32 12.60
N VAL A 46 -0.14 21.60 13.85
CA VAL A 46 -0.79 20.66 14.75
C VAL A 46 -1.91 21.42 15.46
N ASP A 47 -3.14 20.97 15.23
CA ASP A 47 -4.31 21.46 15.96
C ASP A 47 -4.62 20.50 17.12
N PHE A 48 -4.28 20.90 18.33
CA PHE A 48 -4.53 20.10 19.53
C PHE A 48 -6.00 20.12 19.96
N ASP A 49 -6.82 21.03 19.42
CA ASP A 49 -8.25 21.08 19.73
C ASP A 49 -8.99 19.93 19.04
N ALA A 50 -8.47 19.43 17.92
CA ALA A 50 -8.96 18.23 17.24
C ALA A 50 -8.93 16.98 18.15
N LEU A 51 -8.03 16.92 19.13
CA LEU A 51 -7.95 15.80 20.08
C LEU A 51 -9.09 15.79 21.10
N ARG A 52 -9.87 16.87 21.22
CA ARG A 52 -11.03 16.94 22.11
C ARG A 52 -12.32 16.46 21.43
N ASP A 53 -12.33 16.38 20.10
CA ASP A 53 -13.48 15.87 19.37
C ASP A 53 -13.52 14.33 19.43
N VAL A 54 -14.55 13.81 20.09
CA VAL A 54 -14.80 12.36 20.22
C VAL A 54 -14.97 11.71 18.85
N THR A 55 -15.58 12.39 17.88
CA THR A 55 -15.77 11.86 16.52
C THR A 55 -14.43 11.68 15.82
N PHE A 56 -13.52 12.64 15.99
CA PHE A 56 -12.15 12.57 15.48
C PHE A 56 -11.38 11.43 16.12
N LEU A 57 -11.43 11.31 17.46
CA LEU A 57 -10.74 10.24 18.19
C LEU A 57 -11.24 8.85 17.78
N LEU A 58 -12.54 8.67 17.59
CA LEU A 58 -13.12 7.40 17.12
C LEU A 58 -12.69 7.05 15.70
N HIS A 59 -12.65 8.02 14.79
CA HIS A 59 -12.13 7.83 13.44
C HIS A 59 -10.63 7.48 13.45
N PHE A 60 -9.86 8.17 14.28
CA PHE A 60 -8.43 7.89 14.44
C PHE A 60 -8.19 6.49 15.00
N ALA A 61 -8.90 6.11 16.07
CA ALA A 61 -8.79 4.80 16.70
C ALA A 61 -9.22 3.68 15.75
N SER A 62 -10.34 3.84 15.04
CA SER A 62 -10.77 2.84 14.04
C SER A 62 -9.78 2.69 12.89
N GLY A 63 -9.25 3.80 12.36
CA GLY A 63 -8.20 3.78 11.34
C GLY A 63 -6.92 3.10 11.82
N PHE A 64 -6.53 3.35 13.08
CA PHE A 64 -5.39 2.68 13.72
C PHE A 64 -5.64 1.17 13.86
N LEU A 65 -6.76 0.75 14.44
CA LEU A 65 -7.08 -0.68 14.61
C LEU A 65 -7.15 -1.41 13.26
N ALA A 66 -7.77 -0.79 12.25
CA ALA A 66 -7.86 -1.37 10.91
C ALA A 66 -6.47 -1.53 10.26
N SER A 67 -5.61 -0.51 10.38
CA SER A 67 -4.26 -0.54 9.82
C SER A 67 -3.35 -1.52 10.56
N PHE A 68 -3.46 -1.57 11.89
CA PHE A 68 -2.73 -2.50 12.74
C PHE A 68 -3.15 -3.94 12.48
N GLY A 69 -4.46 -4.22 12.48
CA GLY A 69 -5.00 -5.54 12.18
C GLY A 69 -4.63 -6.01 10.77
N LYS A 70 -4.76 -5.15 9.76
CA LYS A 70 -4.30 -5.43 8.41
C LYS A 70 -2.81 -5.78 8.38
N SER A 71 -1.98 -5.02 9.10
CA SER A 71 -0.54 -5.26 9.11
C SER A 71 -0.19 -6.61 9.74
N LEU A 72 -0.85 -6.97 10.85
CA LEU A 72 -0.64 -8.26 11.50
C LEU A 72 -1.10 -9.43 10.61
N THR A 73 -2.26 -9.32 9.98
CA THR A 73 -2.85 -10.40 9.17
C THR A 73 -2.20 -10.56 7.81
N LEU A 74 -1.82 -9.48 7.12
CA LEU A 74 -1.22 -9.60 5.78
C LEU A 74 0.29 -9.78 5.85
N TYR A 75 1.01 -9.00 6.66
CA TYR A 75 2.47 -9.05 6.62
C TYR A 75 3.00 -10.35 7.21
N THR A 76 2.48 -10.80 8.36
CA THR A 76 2.96 -12.04 9.00
C THR A 76 2.98 -13.24 8.05
N PRO A 77 1.88 -13.66 7.41
CA PRO A 77 1.92 -14.77 6.48
C PRO A 77 2.76 -14.47 5.24
N THR A 78 2.73 -13.25 4.69
CA THR A 78 3.54 -12.94 3.50
C THR A 78 5.04 -13.15 3.70
N TRP A 79 5.56 -12.87 4.90
CA TRP A 79 6.98 -13.09 5.23
C TRP A 79 7.34 -14.57 5.37
N TYR A 80 6.43 -15.37 5.92
CA TYR A 80 6.67 -16.81 6.14
C TYR A 80 6.18 -17.71 4.99
N MET A 81 5.48 -17.16 4.00
CA MET A 81 4.84 -17.94 2.93
C MET A 81 5.86 -18.70 2.07
N GLU A 82 6.96 -18.05 1.69
CA GLU A 82 8.01 -18.67 0.89
C GLU A 82 8.75 -19.80 1.62
N PRO A 83 9.28 -19.62 2.85
CA PRO A 83 9.92 -20.71 3.58
C PRO A 83 8.93 -21.84 3.92
N PHE A 84 7.66 -21.51 4.22
CA PHE A 84 6.63 -22.52 4.46
C PHE A 84 6.32 -23.35 3.20
N ALA A 85 6.21 -22.73 2.03
CA ALA A 85 6.01 -23.44 0.78
C ALA A 85 7.15 -24.44 0.49
N LEU A 86 8.40 -24.07 0.81
CA LEU A 86 9.55 -24.97 0.72
C LEU A 86 9.43 -26.18 1.66
N THR A 87 8.92 -26.00 2.89
CA THR A 87 8.74 -27.14 3.84
C THR A 87 7.71 -28.16 3.38
N ILE A 88 6.71 -27.75 2.59
CA ILE A 88 5.69 -28.63 2.02
C ILE A 88 6.19 -29.34 0.75
N GLY A 89 7.42 -29.06 0.32
CA GLY A 89 8.03 -29.66 -0.85
C GLY A 89 7.65 -28.99 -2.17
N LEU A 90 7.11 -27.76 -2.15
CA LEU A 90 6.97 -27.00 -3.40
C LEU A 90 8.35 -26.67 -3.96
N GLY A 91 8.51 -26.82 -5.27
CA GLY A 91 9.75 -26.48 -5.96
C GLY A 91 10.12 -25.00 -5.75
N SER A 92 11.43 -24.73 -5.58
CA SER A 92 11.99 -23.39 -5.30
C SER A 92 11.40 -22.27 -6.17
N ASN A 93 11.19 -22.54 -7.46
CA ASN A 93 10.60 -21.57 -8.37
C ASN A 93 9.15 -21.20 -8.01
N LEU A 94 8.32 -22.20 -7.65
CA LEU A 94 6.91 -21.99 -7.35
C LEU A 94 6.74 -21.29 -6.00
N SER A 95 7.54 -21.65 -4.99
CA SER A 95 7.57 -21.00 -3.67
C SER A 95 7.82 -19.49 -3.79
N PHE A 96 8.80 -19.08 -4.61
CA PHE A 96 9.11 -17.67 -4.87
C PHE A 96 7.94 -16.93 -5.57
N TYR A 97 7.26 -17.59 -6.52
CA TYR A 97 6.12 -16.97 -7.23
C TYR A 97 4.84 -16.86 -6.39
N THR A 98 4.74 -17.57 -5.26
CA THR A 98 3.55 -17.51 -4.37
C THR A 98 3.25 -16.08 -3.94
N ILE A 99 4.27 -15.26 -3.64
CA ILE A 99 4.09 -13.84 -3.29
C ILE A 99 3.53 -13.05 -4.46
N ALA A 100 3.96 -13.34 -5.69
CA ALA A 100 3.44 -12.69 -6.89
C ALA A 100 1.97 -13.05 -7.13
N VAL A 101 1.60 -14.32 -6.95
CA VAL A 101 0.20 -14.78 -7.04
C VAL A 101 -0.67 -14.11 -5.98
N LEU A 102 -0.19 -14.03 -4.74
CA LEU A 102 -0.91 -13.34 -3.66
C LEU A 102 -1.15 -11.86 -3.97
N ASN A 103 -0.14 -11.17 -4.51
CA ASN A 103 -0.28 -9.77 -4.91
C ASN A 103 -1.28 -9.59 -6.07
N ALA A 104 -1.29 -10.52 -7.03
CA ALA A 104 -2.27 -10.53 -8.12
C ALA A 104 -3.70 -10.74 -7.61
N ALA A 105 -3.91 -11.64 -6.64
CA ALA A 105 -5.20 -11.80 -5.97
C ALA A 105 -5.60 -10.51 -5.23
N GLY A 106 -4.65 -9.83 -4.58
CA GLY A 106 -4.88 -8.54 -3.95
C GLY A 106 -5.29 -7.43 -4.93
N PHE A 107 -4.78 -7.46 -6.17
CA PHE A 107 -5.23 -6.53 -7.22
C PHE A 107 -6.71 -6.78 -7.59
N ALA A 108 -7.10 -8.04 -7.79
CA ALA A 108 -8.50 -8.38 -8.03
C ALA A 108 -9.42 -7.96 -6.87
N GLY A 109 -8.98 -8.19 -5.62
CA GLY A 109 -9.69 -7.74 -4.43
C GLY A 109 -9.93 -6.22 -4.43
N ARG A 110 -8.92 -5.43 -4.77
CA ARG A 110 -9.04 -3.96 -4.85
C ARG A 110 -10.05 -3.50 -5.90
N LEU A 111 -10.06 -4.14 -7.08
CA LEU A 111 -11.03 -3.83 -8.13
C LEU A 111 -12.46 -4.09 -7.67
N VAL A 112 -12.70 -5.25 -7.04
CA VAL A 112 -14.02 -5.62 -6.51
C VAL A 112 -14.45 -4.65 -5.41
N THR A 113 -13.57 -4.34 -4.46
CA THR A 113 -13.90 -3.41 -3.38
C THR A 113 -14.10 -1.98 -3.86
N GLY A 114 -13.34 -1.53 -4.88
CA GLY A 114 -13.52 -0.21 -5.47
C GLY A 114 -14.88 -0.09 -6.14
N TYR A 115 -15.23 -1.09 -6.96
CA TYR A 115 -16.54 -1.15 -7.59
C TYR A 115 -17.69 -1.25 -6.57
N ALA A 116 -17.50 -2.07 -5.52
CA ALA A 116 -18.47 -2.19 -4.44
C ALA A 116 -18.62 -0.88 -3.64
N ALA A 117 -17.53 -0.16 -3.36
CA ALA A 117 -17.57 1.13 -2.69
C ALA A 117 -18.36 2.15 -3.51
N ASP A 118 -18.11 2.24 -4.83
CA ASP A 118 -18.86 3.13 -5.69
C ASP A 118 -20.36 2.81 -5.69
N LYS A 119 -20.74 1.53 -5.71
CA LYS A 119 -22.16 1.12 -5.68
C LYS A 119 -22.82 1.30 -4.31
N VAL A 120 -22.15 0.90 -3.23
CA VAL A 120 -22.68 0.98 -1.86
C VAL A 120 -22.73 2.44 -1.40
N THR A 121 -21.69 3.22 -1.65
CA THR A 121 -21.65 4.66 -1.33
C THR A 121 -22.59 5.46 -2.25
N ALA A 122 -22.78 5.10 -3.53
CA ALA A 122 -23.82 5.71 -4.36
C ALA A 122 -25.24 5.37 -3.86
N THR A 123 -25.46 4.17 -3.32
CA THR A 123 -26.75 3.78 -2.72
C THR A 123 -27.00 4.50 -1.39
N ALA A 124 -25.96 4.77 -0.60
CA ALA A 124 -26.05 5.58 0.62
C ALA A 124 -26.24 7.09 0.34
N ARG A 125 -25.73 7.60 -0.80
CA ARG A 125 -25.89 8.99 -1.28
C ARG A 125 -27.25 9.27 -1.95
N GLY A 126 -28.31 8.57 -1.55
CA GLY A 126 -29.69 8.99 -1.79
C GLY A 126 -30.11 10.26 -1.04
N LEU A 127 -29.20 10.86 -0.24
CA LEU A 127 -29.39 12.15 0.42
C LEU A 127 -28.28 13.13 -0.01
N HIS A 128 -28.71 14.12 -0.79
CA HIS A 128 -28.08 15.40 -1.09
C HIS A 128 -26.76 15.69 -0.37
N VAL A 129 -25.63 15.57 -1.08
CA VAL A 129 -24.43 16.34 -0.76
C VAL A 129 -24.18 17.27 -1.96
N PRO A 130 -24.42 18.59 -1.82
CA PRO A 130 -24.14 19.53 -2.89
C PRO A 130 -22.63 19.56 -3.12
N LEU A 131 -22.22 19.32 -4.36
CA LEU A 131 -20.86 19.53 -4.82
C LEU A 131 -20.60 21.04 -4.76
N ALA A 132 -19.75 21.47 -3.83
CA ALA A 132 -19.07 22.76 -3.86
C ALA A 132 -17.71 22.60 -4.54
#